data_AF-A0A8X6GWQ0-F1
#
_entry.id   AF-A0A8X6GWQ0-F1
#
_cell.length_a   1.000
_cell.length_b   1.000
_cell.length_c   1.000
_cell.angle_alpha   90.00
_cell.angle_beta   90.00
_cell.angle_gamma   90.00
#
_symmetry.space_group_name_H-M   'P 1'
#
loop_
_entity.id
_entity.type
_entity.pdbx_description
1 polymer ?
#
loop_
_entity_poly.entity_id
_entity_poly.type
_entity_poly.pdbx_seq_one_letter_code
_entity_poly.pdbx_strand_id
1 'polypeptide(L)' 'MSLFEDQSHLGFINDRIKKAEKRLEQNSYDVEAWSIIVRDAQNKKIEDARPYYEKVVAQFPSAGRYWKLYIEHEKLYV' A
#
# COMPACT_ATOMS: atom_id res chain seq x y z
N MET A 1 0.05 13.04 22.84
CA MET A 1 -0.57 11.86 22.21
C MET A 1 0.13 10.64 22.77
N SER A 2 -0.62 9.70 23.36
CA SER A 2 -0.11 8.61 24.19
C SER A 2 0.50 7.49 23.34
N LEU A 3 1.68 6.99 23.73
CA LEU A 3 2.35 5.85 23.09
C LEU A 3 1.46 4.58 23.03
N PHE A 4 0.49 4.47 23.94
CA PHE A 4 -0.49 3.37 23.99
C PHE A 4 -1.57 3.45 22.90
N GLU A 5 -1.94 4.65 22.45
CA GLU A 5 -2.87 4.82 21.32
C GLU A 5 -2.18 4.48 19.99
N ASP A 6 -0.88 4.80 19.86
CA ASP A 6 -0.08 4.52 18.66
C ASP A 6 0.10 3.01 18.40
N GLN A 7 0.38 2.22 19.44
CA GLN A 7 0.51 0.76 19.32
C GLN A 7 -0.78 0.06 18.88
N SER A 8 -1.94 0.50 19.37
CA SER A 8 -3.23 -0.06 18.98
C SER A 8 -3.63 0.30 17.54
N HIS A 9 -3.31 1.53 17.11
CA HIS A 9 -3.55 1.99 15.75
C HIS A 9 -2.68 1.24 14.72
N LEU A 10 -1.39 1.02 15.04
CA LEU A 10 -0.47 0.22 14.23
C LEU A 10 -0.92 -1.23 14.11
N GLY A 11 -1.39 -1.85 15.20
CA GLY A 11 -1.94 -3.20 15.18
C GLY A 11 -3.15 -3.31 14.24
N PHE A 12 -4.07 -2.35 14.31
CA PHE A 12 -5.26 -2.33 13.47
C PHE A 12 -4.97 -2.13 11.98
N ILE A 13 -3.98 -1.29 11.63
CA ILE A 13 -3.51 -1.12 10.26
C ILE A 13 -2.93 -2.44 9.73
N ASN A 14 -2.12 -3.12 10.53
CA ASN A 14 -1.50 -4.38 10.16
C ASN A 14 -2.54 -5.48 9.90
N ASP A 15 -3.57 -5.59 10.75
CA ASP A 15 -4.70 -6.50 10.53
C ASP A 15 -5.47 -6.22 9.22
N ARG A 16 -5.65 -4.93 8.87
CA ARG A 16 -6.29 -4.54 7.60
C ARG A 16 -5.46 -4.93 6.40
N ILE A 17 -4.14 -4.76 6.46
CA ILE A 17 -3.22 -5.12 5.38
C ILE A 17 -3.20 -6.63 5.19
N LYS A 18 -3.09 -7.43 6.26
CA LYS A 18 -3.16 -8.90 6.17
C LYS A 18 -4.45 -9.39 5.55
N LYS A 19 -5.59 -8.78 5.89
CA LYS A 19 -6.89 -9.11 5.27
C LYS A 19 -6.93 -8.72 3.80
N ALA A 20 -6.36 -7.57 3.43
CA ALA A 20 -6.26 -7.15 2.03
C ALA A 20 -5.38 -8.12 1.23
N GLU A 21 -4.22 -8.52 1.76
CA GLU A 21 -3.35 -9.51 1.11
C GLU A 21 -4.07 -10.83 0.89
N LYS A 22 -4.81 -11.34 1.90
CA LYS A 22 -5.60 -12.55 1.75
C LYS A 22 -6.70 -12.43 0.68
N ARG A 23 -7.31 -11.25 0.55
CA ARG A 23 -8.24 -10.97 -0.55
C ARG A 23 -7.55 -11.02 -1.91
N LEU A 24 -6.30 -10.55 -2.01
CA LEU A 24 -5.51 -10.60 -3.24
C LEU A 24 -5.06 -12.02 -3.62
N GLU A 25 -4.86 -12.90 -2.63
CA GLU A 25 -4.64 -14.33 -2.88
C GLU A 25 -5.86 -15.01 -3.51
N GLN A 26 -7.08 -14.58 -3.13
CA GLN A 26 -8.33 -15.11 -3.67
C GLN A 26 -8.73 -14.43 -4.98
N ASN A 27 -8.48 -13.12 -5.10
CA ASN A 27 -8.78 -12.29 -6.25
C ASN A 27 -7.69 -11.22 -6.43
N SER A 28 -6.73 -11.51 -7.30
CA SER A 28 -5.59 -10.61 -7.55
C SER A 28 -5.96 -9.29 -8.22
N TYR A 29 -7.19 -9.16 -8.74
CA TYR A 29 -7.72 -7.93 -9.34
C TYR A 29 -8.64 -7.15 -8.39
N ASP A 30 -8.68 -7.47 -7.10
CA ASP A 30 -9.48 -6.76 -6.10
C ASP A 30 -8.93 -5.32 -5.87
N VAL A 31 -9.53 -4.36 -6.57
CA VAL A 31 -9.13 -2.94 -6.54
C VAL A 31 -9.27 -2.34 -5.14
N GLU A 32 -10.21 -2.81 -4.32
CA GLU A 32 -10.37 -2.31 -2.95
C GLU A 32 -9.21 -2.77 -2.06
N ALA A 33 -8.82 -4.04 -2.17
CA ALA A 33 -7.68 -4.58 -1.45
C ALA A 33 -6.37 -3.86 -1.85
N TRP A 34 -6.17 -3.65 -3.15
CA TRP A 34 -5.04 -2.84 -3.64
C TRP A 34 -5.07 -1.40 -3.13
N SER A 35 -6.24 -0.78 -3.01
CA SER A 35 -6.37 0.58 -2.47
C SER A 35 -5.93 0.68 -1.00
N ILE A 36 -6.18 -0.36 -0.20
CA ILE A 36 -5.72 -0.43 1.19
C ILE A 36 -4.18 -0.53 1.24
N ILE A 37 -3.60 -1.43 0.46
CA ILE A 37 -2.15 -1.66 0.42
C ILE A 37 -1.41 -0.42 -0.08
N VAL A 38 -1.86 0.18 -1.18
CA VAL A 38 -1.23 1.38 -1.75
C VAL A 38 -1.30 2.55 -0.77
N ARG A 39 -2.42 2.71 -0.05
CA ARG A 39 -2.53 3.76 0.97
C ARG A 39 -1.55 3.56 2.11
N ASP A 40 -1.34 2.33 2.57
CA ASP A 40 -0.31 2.03 3.57
C ASP A 40 1.10 2.29 3.02
N ALA A 41 1.37 1.87 1.78
CA ALA A 41 2.63 2.14 1.10
C ALA A 41 2.95 3.64 0.98
N GLN A 42 1.95 4.51 0.79
CA GLN A 42 2.13 5.97 0.79
C GLN A 42 2.56 6.56 2.15
N ASN A 43 2.34 5.85 3.26
CA ASN A 43 2.75 6.29 4.60
C ASN A 43 4.12 5.74 5.01
N LYS A 44 4.73 4.90 4.18
CA LYS A 44 6.06 4.31 4.40
C LYS A 44 7.12 5.08 3.62
N LYS A 45 8.39 4.88 3.97
CA LYS A 45 9.50 5.35 3.12
C LYS A 45 9.45 4.65 1.77
N ILE A 46 9.94 5.32 0.73
CA ILE A 46 9.92 4.78 -0.63
C ILE A 46 10.63 3.42 -0.74
N GLU A 47 11.69 3.20 0.04
CA GLU A 47 12.45 1.94 0.10
C GLU A 47 11.57 0.75 0.49
N ASP A 48 10.70 0.93 1.49
CA ASP A 48 9.76 -0.08 1.97
C ASP A 48 8.49 -0.15 1.11
N ALA A 49 8.14 0.95 0.45
CA ALA A 49 6.92 1.08 -0.34
C ALA A 49 7.06 0.54 -1.78
N ARG A 50 8.28 0.57 -2.35
CA ARG A 50 8.58 0.18 -3.73
C ARG A 50 8.04 -1.21 -4.11
N PRO A 51 8.22 -2.28 -3.30
CA PRO A 51 7.70 -3.61 -3.65
C PRO A 51 6.18 -3.64 -3.84
N TYR A 52 5.44 -2.79 -3.12
CA TYR A 52 3.99 -2.70 -3.25
C TYR A 52 3.57 -1.95 -4.51
N TYR A 53 4.29 -0.87 -4.85
CA TYR A 53 4.07 -0.15 -6.09
C TYR A 53 4.39 -1.01 -7.31
N GLU A 54 5.52 -1.70 -7.31
CA GLU A 54 5.93 -2.61 -8.38
C GLU A 54 4.88 -3.71 -8.61
N LYS A 55 4.36 -4.32 -7.55
CA LYS A 55 3.30 -5.32 -7.66
C LYS A 55 2.02 -4.74 -8.26
N VAL A 56 1.55 -3.57 -7.83
CA VAL A 56 0.28 -3.01 -8.32
C VAL A 56 0.38 -2.51 -9.77
N VAL A 57 1.52 -1.92 -10.18
CA VAL A 57 1.72 -1.50 -11.57
C VAL A 57 1.96 -2.68 -12.50
N ALA A 58 2.56 -3.78 -12.02
CA ALA A 58 2.64 -5.03 -12.76
C ALA A 58 1.24 -5.67 -12.93
N GLN A 59 0.39 -5.59 -11.91
CA GLN A 59 -0.98 -6.11 -11.95
C GLN A 59 -1.91 -5.25 -12.84
N PHE A 60 -1.75 -3.93 -12.80
CA PHE A 60 -2.56 -2.96 -13.56
C PHE A 60 -1.68 -2.01 -14.38
N PRO A 61 -1.00 -2.50 -15.44
CA PRO A 61 -0.03 -1.70 -16.19
C PRO A 61 -0.67 -0.51 -16.91
N SER A 62 -1.95 -0.61 -17.29
CA SER A 62 -2.71 0.46 -17.94
C SER A 62 -3.31 1.48 -16.96
N ALA A 63 -3.29 1.19 -15.65
CA ALA A 63 -3.85 2.09 -14.65
C ALA A 63 -2.84 3.20 -14.31
N GLY A 64 -2.83 4.26 -15.12
CA GLY A 64 -1.92 5.41 -14.95
C GLY A 64 -1.97 6.06 -13.57
N ARG A 65 -3.07 5.89 -12.81
CA ARG A 65 -3.17 6.32 -11.42
C ARG A 65 -2.08 5.71 -10.53
N TYR A 66 -1.80 4.41 -10.64
CA TYR A 66 -0.81 3.76 -9.78
C TYR A 66 0.61 4.16 -10.15
N TRP A 67 0.89 4.33 -11.44
CA TRP A 67 2.15 4.89 -11.92
C TRP A 67 2.40 6.30 -11.39
N LYS A 68 1.38 7.17 -11.44
CA LYS A 68 1.47 8.53 -10.90
C LYS A 68 1.84 8.50 -9.41
N LEU A 69 1.12 7.71 -8.61
CA LEU A 69 1.39 7.59 -7.17
C LEU A 69 2.83 7.12 -6.89
N TYR A 70 3.30 6.11 -7.64
CA TYR A 70 4.66 5.60 -7.48
C TYR A 70 5.71 6.67 -7.81
N ILE A 71 5.58 7.33 -8.97
CA ILE A 71 6.52 8.38 -9.40
C ILE A 71 6.50 9.59 -8.46
N GLU A 72 5.31 10.02 -8.01
CA GLU A 72 5.19 11.13 -7.06
C GLU A 72 5.89 10.80 -5.74
N HIS A 73 5.75 9.56 -5.25
CA HIS A 73 6.41 9.15 -4.02
C HIS A 73 7.93 9.06 -4.17
N GLU A 74 8.42 8.54 -5.30
CA GLU A 74 9.87 8.47 -5.60
C GLU A 74 10.49 9.88 -5.69
N LYS A 75 9.78 10.87 -6.23
CA LYS A 75 10.23 12.27 -6.28
C LYS A 75 10.29 12.97 -4.93
N LEU A 76 9.43 12.60 -3.99
CA LEU A 76 9.37 13.24 -2.66
C LEU A 76 10.54 12.83 -1.74
N TYR A 77 11.26 11.76 -2.10
CA TYR A 77 12.37 11.21 -1.32
C TYR A 77 13.75 11.36 -1.98
N VAL A 78 13.83 12.05 -3.14
CA VAL A 78 15.09 12.34 -3.86
C VAL A 78 15.60 13.75 -3.58
#